data_AF-A0AAW9SIL2-F1
#
_entry.id   AF-A0AAW9SIL2-F1
#
_cell.length_a   1.000
_cell.length_b   1.000
_cell.length_c   1.000
_cell.angle_alpha   90.00
_cell.angle_beta   90.00
_cell.angle_gamma   90.00
#
_symmetry.space_group_name_H-M   'P 1'
#
loop_
_entity.id
_entity.type
_entity.pdbx_description
1 polymer ?
#
loop_
_entity_poly.entity_id
_entity_poly.type
_entity_poly.pdbx_seq_one_letter_code
_entity_poly.pdbx_strand_id
1 'polypeptide(L)'
;MKYLPFENITYKTKLDSEEIQNRITEIIEPEKIFRKTGFWGSSNYKPYEGRVDGTSFTITRIIGYGNSFLPRIKGNIERIFMEQRSTYK
;
A
#
# COMPACT_ATOMS: atom_id res chain seq x y z
N MET A 1 6.15 -2.26 -24.44
CA MET A 1 5.60 -2.83 -23.20
C MET A 1 5.28 -1.68 -22.25
N LYS A 2 4.03 -1.56 -21.78
CA LYS A 2 3.48 -0.34 -21.14
C LYS A 2 3.15 -0.54 -19.65
N TYR A 3 3.89 -1.38 -18.95
CA TYR A 3 3.73 -1.56 -17.51
C TYR A 3 5.12 -1.51 -16.89
N LEU A 4 5.53 -0.31 -16.53
CA LEU A 4 6.68 -0.15 -15.66
C LEU A 4 6.30 -0.79 -14.32
N PRO A 5 7.24 -1.43 -13.59
CA PRO A 5 6.97 -2.04 -12.29
C PRO A 5 6.82 -0.96 -11.20
N PHE A 6 6.34 0.22 -11.58
CA PHE A 6 6.02 1.30 -10.68
C PHE A 6 4.74 1.97 -11.13
N GLU A 7 3.84 2.18 -10.17
CA GLU A 7 2.57 2.83 -10.40
C GLU A 7 2.39 3.96 -9.39
N ASN A 8 1.91 5.10 -9.88
CA ASN A 8 1.52 6.23 -9.05
C ASN A 8 0.00 6.31 -9.07
N ILE A 9 -0.64 6.21 -7.91
CA ILE A 9 -2.10 6.24 -7.81
C ILE A 9 -2.58 7.33 -6.86
N THR A 10 -3.82 7.75 -7.06
CA THR A 10 -4.57 8.52 -6.07
C THR A 10 -5.75 7.68 -5.61
N TYR A 11 -5.73 7.26 -4.36
CA TYR A 11 -6.79 6.48 -3.76
C TYR A 11 -7.84 7.41 -3.15
N LYS A 12 -9.01 7.47 -3.79
CA LYS A 12 -10.14 8.28 -3.34
C LYS A 12 -11.03 7.47 -2.41
N THR A 13 -11.30 8.01 -1.23
CA THR A 13 -12.00 7.29 -0.16
C THR A 13 -12.85 8.22 0.70
N LYS A 14 -13.85 7.66 1.38
CA LYS A 14 -14.64 8.37 2.40
C LYS A 14 -14.06 8.22 3.81
N LEU A 15 -13.15 7.26 3.99
CA LEU A 15 -12.56 6.94 5.28
C LEU A 15 -11.68 8.09 5.77
N ASP A 16 -11.48 8.13 7.08
CA ASP A 16 -10.52 9.05 7.67
C ASP A 16 -9.09 8.69 7.25
N SER A 17 -8.23 9.72 7.17
CA SER A 17 -6.81 9.54 6.92
C SER A 17 -6.16 8.64 7.96
N GLU A 18 -6.53 8.75 9.24
CA GLU A 18 -5.98 7.93 10.32
C GLU A 18 -6.38 6.46 10.17
N GLU A 19 -7.66 6.21 9.87
CA GLU A 19 -8.17 4.86 9.62
C GLU A 19 -7.44 4.17 8.45
N ILE A 20 -7.15 4.91 7.38
CA ILE A 20 -6.40 4.35 6.26
C ILE A 20 -4.94 4.11 6.63
N GLN A 21 -4.31 5.04 7.36
CA GLN A 21 -2.95 4.83 7.86
C GLN A 21 -2.87 3.56 8.70
N ASN A 22 -3.83 3.31 9.58
CA ASN A 22 -3.91 2.09 10.38
C ASN A 22 -4.02 0.84 9.51
N ARG A 23 -4.96 0.82 8.55
CA ARG A 23 -5.14 -0.32 7.63
C ARG A 23 -3.90 -0.61 6.79
N ILE A 24 -3.23 0.44 6.29
CA ILE A 24 -1.97 0.28 5.54
C ILE A 24 -0.91 -0.28 6.49
N THR A 25 -0.76 0.31 7.69
CA THR A 25 0.22 -0.12 8.69
C THR A 25 0.00 -1.56 9.12
N GLU A 26 -1.23 -2.07 9.17
CA GLU A 26 -1.53 -3.48 9.47
C GLU A 26 -0.97 -4.44 8.43
N ILE A 27 -0.92 -4.05 7.15
CA ILE A 27 -0.50 -4.92 6.05
C ILE A 27 0.92 -4.67 5.56
N ILE A 28 1.60 -3.62 6.04
CA ILE A 28 2.99 -3.30 5.71
C ILE A 28 3.94 -3.50 6.88
N GLU A 29 5.17 -3.89 6.56
CA GLU A 29 6.32 -3.77 7.47
C GLU A 29 7.39 -2.84 6.88
N PRO A 30 8.35 -2.35 7.69
CA PRO A 30 9.45 -1.53 7.17
C PRO A 30 10.26 -2.27 6.10
N GLU A 31 10.79 -1.52 5.13
CA GLU A 31 11.70 -2.04 4.10
C GLU A 31 12.96 -2.65 4.75
N LYS A 32 13.35 -3.85 4.31
CA LYS A 32 14.50 -4.59 4.86
C LYS A 32 15.53 -4.87 3.77
N ILE A 33 16.79 -4.53 4.03
CA ILE A 33 17.91 -4.76 3.10
C ILE A 33 18.20 -6.26 2.94
N PHE A 34 18.02 -7.05 4.00
CA PHE A 34 18.20 -8.50 4.00
C PHE A 34 16.98 -9.19 4.60
N ARG A 35 16.30 -10.03 3.82
CA ARG A 35 15.20 -10.88 4.26
C ARG A 35 15.63 -12.34 4.20
N LYS A 36 15.49 -13.07 5.31
CA LYS A 36 15.62 -14.54 5.32
C LYS A 36 14.34 -15.16 4.76
N THR A 37 14.10 -15.05 3.46
CA THR A 37 13.01 -15.72 2.74
C THR A 37 13.44 -17.15 2.43
N GLY A 38 13.32 -18.05 3.40
CA GLY A 38 13.63 -19.47 3.21
C GLY A 38 12.43 -20.26 2.70
N PHE A 39 12.66 -21.23 1.82
CA PHE A 39 11.67 -22.17 1.27
C PHE A 39 10.96 -23.06 2.32
N TRP A 40 11.38 -23.02 3.60
CA TRP A 40 11.01 -23.98 4.65
C TRP A 40 10.57 -23.35 5.98
N GLY A 41 10.18 -22.07 6.00
CA GLY A 41 9.75 -21.42 7.24
C GLY A 41 8.53 -20.57 7.02
N SER A 42 7.48 -20.79 7.82
CA SER A 42 6.30 -19.91 7.83
C SER A 42 6.78 -18.49 8.07
N SER A 43 6.74 -17.71 7.01
CA SER A 43 7.34 -16.40 7.06
C SER A 43 6.35 -15.45 7.71
N ASN A 44 6.57 -15.14 8.98
CA ASN A 44 5.81 -14.15 9.76
C ASN A 44 6.03 -12.70 9.25
N TYR A 45 6.28 -12.52 7.96
CA TYR A 45 6.33 -11.22 7.33
C TYR A 45 4.93 -10.82 6.89
N LYS A 46 4.70 -9.52 6.87
CA LYS A 46 3.51 -8.94 6.26
C LYS A 46 3.55 -9.07 4.73
N PRO A 47 2.42 -9.01 4.03
CA PRO A 47 2.40 -9.18 2.58
C PRO A 47 3.15 -8.08 1.81
N TYR A 48 3.35 -6.90 2.42
CA TYR A 48 4.00 -5.76 1.80
C TYR A 48 5.08 -5.17 2.71
N GLU A 49 6.06 -4.51 2.10
CA GLU A 49 6.99 -3.62 2.78
C GLU A 49 6.83 -2.19 2.27
N GLY A 50 7.18 -1.22 3.10
CA GLY A 50 7.11 0.18 2.70
C GLY A 50 6.91 1.13 3.87
N ARG A 51 6.27 2.25 3.59
CA ARG A 51 5.98 3.32 4.56
C ARG A 51 4.72 4.10 4.21
N VAL A 52 4.14 4.69 5.23
CA VAL A 52 3.04 5.63 5.15
C VAL A 52 3.44 6.93 5.85
N ASP A 53 3.27 8.05 5.16
CA ASP A 53 3.68 9.38 5.59
C ASP A 53 2.45 10.30 5.44
N GLY A 54 1.60 10.36 6.47
CA GLY A 54 0.33 11.11 6.44
C GLY A 54 -0.64 10.58 5.39
N THR A 55 -0.86 11.33 4.31
CA THR A 55 -1.74 10.92 3.20
C THR A 55 -0.98 10.23 2.07
N SER A 56 0.35 10.12 2.14
CA SER A 56 1.16 9.47 1.13
C SER A 56 1.60 8.08 1.59
N PHE A 57 1.75 7.13 0.67
CA PHE A 57 2.31 5.82 0.95
C PHE A 57 3.20 5.32 -0.18
N THR A 58 4.16 4.48 0.16
CA THR A 58 4.94 3.68 -0.79
C THR A 58 4.93 2.25 -0.30
N ILE A 59 4.52 1.32 -1.16
CA ILE A 59 4.48 -0.10 -0.83
C ILE A 59 5.05 -0.96 -1.96
N THR A 60 5.70 -2.05 -1.57
CA THR A 60 6.26 -3.08 -2.45
C THR A 60 5.83 -4.44 -1.92
N ARG A 61 5.46 -5.37 -2.79
CA ARG A 61 5.10 -6.73 -2.35
C ARG A 61 6.35 -7.48 -1.90
N ILE A 62 6.28 -8.11 -0.72
CA ILE A 62 7.31 -9.05 -0.28
C ILE A 62 7.07 -10.38 -1.00
N ILE A 63 8.07 -10.85 -1.73
CA ILE A 63 8.04 -12.14 -2.43
C ILE A 63 9.15 -13.06 -1.91
N GLY A 64 8.87 -14.36 -1.87
CA GLY A 64 9.82 -15.36 -1.37
C GLY A 64 10.81 -15.88 -2.40
N TYR A 65 10.79 -15.37 -3.63
CA TYR A 65 11.64 -15.79 -4.74
C TYR A 65 12.42 -14.61 -5.32
N GLY A 66 13.55 -14.87 -5.99
CA GLY A 66 14.37 -13.80 -6.58
C GLY A 66 13.70 -13.15 -7.79
N ASN A 67 13.20 -11.92 -7.63
CA ASN A 67 12.75 -11.07 -8.73
C ASN A 67 13.42 -9.69 -8.61
N SER A 68 14.08 -9.25 -9.68
CA SER A 68 14.74 -7.94 -9.74
C SER A 68 13.78 -6.79 -10.12
N PHE A 69 12.54 -7.09 -10.53
CA PHE A 69 11.54 -6.13 -11.00
C PHE A 69 10.31 -6.15 -10.08
N LEU A 70 10.49 -5.77 -8.82
CA LEU A 70 9.39 -5.72 -7.85
C LEU A 70 8.44 -4.55 -8.16
N PRO A 71 7.12 -4.82 -8.30
CA PRO A 71 6.12 -3.77 -8.43
C PRO A 71 6.11 -2.88 -7.20
N ARG A 72 6.28 -1.57 -7.39
CA ARG A 72 6.23 -0.55 -6.35
C ARG A 72 5.07 0.42 -6.60
N ILE A 73 4.17 0.52 -5.64
CA ILE A 73 3.05 1.46 -5.71
C ILE A 73 3.38 2.66 -4.83
N LYS A 74 3.32 3.86 -5.41
CA LYS A 74 3.30 5.12 -4.67
C LYS A 74 1.90 5.70 -4.76
N GLY A 75 1.34 6.07 -3.63
CA GLY A 75 -0.04 6.53 -3.57
C GLY A 75 -0.21 7.77 -2.73
N ASN A 76 -1.22 8.57 -3.09
CA ASN A 76 -1.79 9.59 -2.23
C ASN A 76 -3.24 9.23 -1.88
N ILE A 77 -3.65 9.55 -0.67
CA ILE A 77 -4.99 9.32 -0.13
C ILE A 77 -5.74 10.64 -0.22
N GLU A 78 -6.83 10.64 -0.97
CA GLU A 78 -7.73 11.80 -1.08
C GLU A 78 -9.09 11.47 -0.46
N ARG A 79 -9.51 12.30 0.49
CA ARG A 79 -10.85 12.19 1.07
C ARG A 79 -11.87 12.79 0.13
N ILE A 80 -12.87 12.00 -0.25
CA ILE A 80 -14.03 12.47 -1.00
C ILE A 80 -15.21 12.67 -0.04
N PHE A 81 -15.75 13.88 -0.02
CA PHE A 81 -17.03 14.16 0.61
C PHE A 81 -18.12 13.96 -0.43
N MET A 82 -19.15 13.16 -0.12
CA MET A 82 -20.32 13.17 -0.98
C MET A 82 -21.09 14.46 -0.73
N GLU A 83 -21.36 15.18 -1.81
CA GLU A 83 -22.33 16.26 -1.77
C GLU A 83 -23.70 15.63 -1.54
N GLN A 84 -24.30 15.90 -0.37
CA GLN A 84 -25.64 15.41 -0.06
C GLN A 84 -26.62 16.06 -1.02
N ARG A 85 -26.99 15.37 -2.10
CA ARG A 85 -28.15 15.74 -2.91
C ARG A 85 -29.39 15.49 -2.06
N SER A 86 -29.76 16.48 -1.27
CA SER A 86 -31.03 16.52 -0.57
C SER A 86 -32.13 16.53 -1.63
N THR A 87 -32.73 15.37 -1.86
CA THR A 87 -33.92 15.27 -2.69
C THR A 87 -35.10 15.48 -1.76
N TYR A 88 -35.48 16.74 -1.56
CA TYR A 88 -36.80 17.06 -1.01
C TYR A 88 -37.83 16.84 -2.13
N LYS A 89 -38.78 15.94 -1.90
CA LYS A 89 -40.06 15.84 -2.61
C LYS A 89 -41.18 15.86 -1.58
#